data_AF-I6ZZN9-F1
#
_entry.id   AF-I6ZZN9-F1
#
_cell.length_a   1.000
_cell.length_b   1.000
_cell.length_c   1.000
_cell.angle_alpha   90.00
_cell.angle_beta   90.00
_cell.angle_gamma   90.00
#
_symmetry.space_group_name_H-M   'P 1'
#
loop_
_entity.id
_entity.type
_entity.pdbx_description
1 polymer ?
#
loop_
_entity_poly.entity_id
_entity_poly.type
_entity_poly.pdbx_seq_one_letter_code
_entity_poly.pdbx_strand_id
1 'polypeptide(L)' 'MTITERADLTKVAFEAFSAFGTVGLSMGLTQELTWGGKIIVVLLMFIGRVGPLAFLYTFMSGAKEDYYELPHENISIL' A
#
# COMPACT_ATOMS: atom_id res chain seq x y z
N MET A 1 -2.02 -10.86 6.23
CA MET A 1 -1.35 -11.26 7.48
C MET A 1 -2.32 -11.86 8.50
N THR A 2 -3.50 -11.29 8.77
CA THR A 2 -4.48 -11.87 9.74
C THR A 2 -5.02 -13.26 9.38
N ILE A 3 -5.05 -13.62 8.08
CA ILE A 3 -5.47 -14.95 7.61
C ILE A 3 -4.32 -15.97 7.69
N THR A 4 -3.07 -15.50 7.79
CA THR A 4 -1.86 -16.30 7.64
C THR A 4 -1.14 -16.53 8.97
N GLU A 5 -1.21 -15.59 9.91
CA GLU A 5 -0.68 -15.71 11.27
C GLU A 5 -1.81 -15.67 12.31
N ARG A 6 -1.77 -16.57 13.30
CA ARG A 6 -2.58 -16.49 14.52
C ARG A 6 -1.93 -15.54 15.53
N ALA A 7 -1.82 -14.27 15.16
CA ALA A 7 -1.26 -13.22 16.02
C ALA A 7 -2.36 -12.21 16.40
N ASP A 8 -2.17 -11.56 17.55
CA ASP A 8 -3.08 -10.50 18.00
C ASP A 8 -3.23 -9.42 16.92
N LEU A 9 -4.47 -8.99 16.65
CA LEU A 9 -4.77 -8.04 15.58
C LEU A 9 -3.97 -6.74 15.72
N THR A 10 -3.72 -6.31 16.95
CA THR A 10 -2.94 -5.10 17.27
C THR A 10 -1.50 -5.23 16.80
N LYS A 11 -0.88 -6.40 17.01
CA LYS A 11 0.50 -6.68 16.57
C LYS A 11 0.60 -6.74 15.05
N VAL A 12 -0.38 -7.36 14.40
CA VAL A 12 -0.45 -7.47 12.93
C VAL A 12 -0.63 -6.09 12.29
N ALA A 13 -1.54 -5.27 12.82
CA ALA A 13 -1.76 -3.91 12.34
C ALA A 13 -0.51 -3.05 12.53
N PHE A 14 0.12 -3.12 13.72
CA PHE A 14 1.36 -2.38 13.99
C PHE A 14 2.49 -2.74 13.02
N GLU A 15 2.70 -4.04 12.75
CA GLU A 15 3.64 -4.51 11.73
C GLU A 15 3.33 -3.96 10.35
N ALA A 16 2.07 -4.03 9.92
CA ALA A 16 1.67 -3.59 8.58
C ALA A 16 1.92 -2.09 8.39
N PHE A 17 1.55 -1.27 9.38
CA PHE A 17 1.80 0.18 9.35
C PHE A 17 3.30 0.52 9.45
N SER A 18 4.06 -0.21 10.27
CA SER A 18 5.51 -0.01 10.39
C SER A 18 6.25 -0.37 9.09
N ALA A 19 5.87 -1.49 8.46
CA ALA A 19 6.40 -1.92 7.17
C ALA A 19 6.04 -0.93 6.05
N PHE A 20 4.79 -0.45 6.00
CA PHE A 20 4.34 0.55 5.05
C PHE A 20 5.06 1.90 5.23
N GLY A 21 5.29 2.33 6.46
CA GLY A 21 6.04 3.54 6.76
C GLY A 21 7.57 3.40 6.63
N THR A 22 8.08 2.20 6.35
CA THR A 22 9.51 1.86 6.43
C THR A 22 10.16 2.27 7.76
N VAL A 23 9.38 2.25 8.85
CA VAL A 23 9.81 2.74 10.17
C VAL A 23 10.85 1.79 10.79
N GLY A 24 10.82 0.51 10.40
CA GLY A 24 11.78 -0.51 10.83
C GLY A 24 11.56 -1.04 12.25
N LEU A 25 10.46 -0.65 12.90
CA LEU A 25 10.08 -1.13 14.23
C LEU A 25 9.19 -2.36 14.12
N SER A 26 9.56 -3.45 14.80
CA SER A 26 8.76 -4.67 14.88
C SER A 26 8.43 -4.99 16.33
N MET A 27 7.21 -5.49 16.59
CA MET A 27 6.86 -6.08 17.89
C MET A 27 7.33 -7.54 18.02
N GLY A 28 8.31 -7.96 17.21
CA GLY A 28 8.87 -9.32 17.22
C GLY A 28 8.12 -10.30 16.30
N LEU A 29 7.10 -9.85 15.57
CA LEU A 29 6.30 -10.72 14.71
C LEU A 29 7.05 -11.09 13.42
N THR A 30 7.89 -10.19 12.87
CA THR A 30 8.56 -10.40 11.56
C THR A 30 9.40 -11.69 11.49
N GLN A 31 9.90 -12.17 12.63
CA GLN A 31 10.68 -13.41 12.73
C GLN A 31 9.79 -14.68 12.70
N GLU A 32 8.56 -14.58 13.18
CA GLU A 32 7.58 -15.68 13.24
C GLU A 32 6.63 -15.72 12.03
N LEU A 33 6.74 -14.74 11.11
CA LEU A 33 5.92 -14.73 9.90
C LEU A 33 6.23 -15.97 9.02
N THR A 34 5.17 -16.68 8.66
CA THR A 34 5.14 -17.70 7.63
C THR A 34 5.52 -17.11 6.27
N TRP A 35 5.82 -18.00 5.32
CA TRP A 35 6.33 -17.61 3.99
C TRP A 35 5.44 -16.58 3.27
N GLY A 36 4.11 -16.73 3.36
CA GLY A 36 3.16 -15.78 2.78
C GLY A 36 3.19 -14.41 3.45
N GLY A 37 3.32 -14.36 4.78
CA GLY A 37 3.45 -13.11 5.53
C GLY A 37 4.68 -12.31 5.11
N LYS A 38 5.84 -12.97 4.96
CA LYS A 38 7.10 -12.31 4.55
C LYS A 38 6.98 -11.62 3.20
N ILE A 39 6.35 -12.25 2.22
CA ILE A 39 6.14 -11.65 0.89
C ILE A 39 5.33 -10.35 1.00
N ILE A 40 4.28 -10.35 1.82
CA ILE A 40 3.43 -9.16 2.04
C ILE A 40 4.23 -8.05 2.73
N VAL A 41 5.05 -8.35 3.75
CA VAL A 41 5.91 -7.35 4.40
C VAL A 41 6.88 -6.73 3.40
N VAL A 42 7.54 -7.55 2.59
CA VAL A 42 8.51 -7.08 1.58
C VAL A 42 7.83 -6.15 0.57
N LEU A 43 6.64 -6.51 0.08
CA LEU A 43 5.85 -5.64 -0.80
C LEU A 43 5.46 -4.32 -0.11
N LEU A 44 5.01 -4.37 1.15
CA LEU A 44 4.68 -3.17 1.92
C LEU A 44 5.89 -2.24 2.10
N MET A 45 7.07 -2.79 2.42
CA MET A 45 8.30 -2.01 2.53
C MET A 45 8.72 -1.39 1.20
N PHE A 46 8.57 -2.12 0.10
CA PHE A 46 8.87 -1.61 -1.23
C PHE A 46 7.95 -0.45 -1.62
N ILE A 47 6.64 -0.61 -1.42
CA ILE A 47 5.64 0.46 -1.68
C ILE A 47 5.89 1.66 -0.76
N GLY A 48 6.17 1.41 0.52
CA GLY A 48 6.51 2.45 1.49
C GLY A 48 7.73 3.27 1.10
N ARG A 49 8.79 2.60 0.59
CA ARG A 49 10.04 3.25 0.19
C ARG A 49 9.93 4.00 -1.14
N VAL A 50 9.23 3.44 -2.13
CA VAL A 50 8.96 4.09 -3.43
C VAL A 50 7.99 5.27 -3.26
N GLY A 51 7.10 5.17 -2.28
CA GLY A 51 6.06 6.14 -1.99
C GLY A 51 4.74 5.71 -2.64
N PRO A 52 3.63 5.71 -1.89
CA PRO A 52 2.35 5.21 -2.39
C PRO A 52 1.83 6.01 -3.59
N LEU A 53 2.08 7.32 -3.64
CA LEU A 53 1.72 8.17 -4.80
C LEU A 53 2.51 7.80 -6.05
N ALA A 54 3.81 7.56 -5.94
CA ALA A 54 4.64 7.15 -7.07
C ALA A 54 4.24 5.75 -7.56
N PHE A 55 3.93 4.84 -6.63
CA PHE A 55 3.41 3.51 -6.96
C PHE A 55 2.05 3.59 -7.69
N LEU A 56 1.12 4.40 -7.19
CA LEU A 56 -0.16 4.66 -7.85
C LEU A 56 0.05 5.26 -9.25
N TYR A 57 0.97 6.21 -9.39
CA TYR A 57 1.31 6.82 -10.68
C TYR A 57 1.84 5.79 -11.68
N THR A 58 2.73 4.88 -11.27
CA THR A 58 3.19 3.79 -12.14
C THR A 58 2.07 2.84 -12.59
N PHE A 59 1.05 2.66 -11.76
CA PHE A 59 -0.14 1.87 -12.11
C PHE A 59 -1.11 2.64 -13.01
N MET A 60 -1.21 3.96 -12.81
CA MET A 60 -2.08 4.88 -13.56
C MET A 60 -1.47 5.40 -14.86
N SER A 61 -0.16 5.27 -15.07
CA SER A 61 0.56 5.81 -16.24
C SER A 61 0.18 5.18 -17.59
N GLY A 62 -0.86 4.33 -17.63
CA GLY A 62 -1.55 3.88 -18.84
C GLY A 62 -2.73 4.77 -19.27
N ALA A 63 -3.12 5.75 -18.46
CA ALA A 63 -4.07 6.78 -18.87
C ALA A 63 -3.36 7.70 -19.87
N LYS A 64 -3.41 7.29 -21.14
CA LYS A 64 -3.09 8.15 -22.27
C LYS A 64 -3.81 9.48 -22.07
N GLU A 65 -3.10 10.55 -22.36
CA GLU A 65 -3.68 11.86 -22.61
C GLU A 65 -4.76 11.68 -23.67
N ASP A 66 -6.01 11.52 -23.24
CA ASP A 66 -7.15 11.62 -24.13
C ASP A 66 -7.16 13.08 -24.56
N TYR A 67 -6.58 13.32 -25.73
CA TYR A 67 -6.68 14.54 -26.51
C TYR A 67 -8.13 14.66 -27.05
N TYR A 68 -9.10 14.53 -26.14
CA TYR A 68 -10.51 14.72 -26.39
C TYR A 68 -10.91 15.91 -25.54
N GLU A 69 -11.02 17.05 -26.20
CA GLU A 69 -11.67 18.24 -25.67
C GLU A 69 -13.15 17.88 -25.51
N LEU A 70 -13.50 17.27 -24.38
CA LEU A 70 -14.88 17.04 -23.98
C LEU A 70 -15.52 18.43 -23.83
N PRO A 71 -16.72 18.67 -24.40
CA PRO A 71 -17.41 19.92 -24.20
C PRO A 71 -17.61 20.13 -22.70
N HIS A 72 -17.07 21.24 -22.19
CA HIS A 72 -17.22 21.63 -20.80
C HIS A 72 -18.71 21.88 -20.52
N GLU A 73 -19.41 20.89 -19.97
CA GLU A 73 -20.72 21.11 -19.39
C GLU A 73 -20.53 21.84 -18.06
N ASN A 74 -21.18 23.00 -17.92
CA ASN A 74 -21.13 23.81 -16.72
C ASN A 74 -21.97 23.14 -15.63
N ILE A 75 -21.39 22.23 -14.88
CA ILE A 75 -21.99 21.70 -13.65
C ILE A 75 -21.92 22.77 -12.56
N SER A 76 -22.86 23.73 -12.61
CA SER A 76 -23.16 24.58 -11.48
C SER A 76 -23.83 23.74 -10.40
N ILE A 77 -23.03 23.16 -9.50
CA ILE A 77 -23.50 22.68 -8.20
C ILE A 77 -23.84 23.91 -7.34
N LEU A 78 -25.04 24.44 -7.56
CA LEU A 78 -25.76 25.33 -6.64
C LEU A 78 -26.56 24.48 -5.64
#